data_AF-A0A955DE96-F1
#
_entry.id   AF-A0A955DE96-F1
#
_cell.length_a   1.000
_cell.length_b   1.000
_cell.length_c   1.000
_cell.angle_alpha   90.00
_cell.angle_beta   90.00
_cell.angle_gamma   90.00
#
_symmetry.space_group_name_H-M   'P 1'
#
loop_
_entity.id
_entity.type
_entity.pdbx_description
1 polymer ?
#
loop_
_entity_poly.entity_id
_entity_poly.type
_entity_poly.pdbx_seq_one_letter_code
_entity_poly.pdbx_strand_id
1 'polypeptide(L)'
;RCTAIVELTDEFNFGTALVRQFFCDHCDRLRLARLAASNHKPLADLAKRLLAEEQVHVEHVDGWIRRLGRGTTESRTHVQRALDALAPLAPGLFEPVDGEDALVADGRYPVVGADPFETWAAELRAVAQEAGLTLTLARWAPDRRGGRRGVHSDQLGPLLDEMCEVFRQEPTAAW
;
A
#
# COMPACT_ATOMS: atom_id res chain seq x y z
N ARG A 1 6.88 -10.04 -4.91
CA ARG A 1 5.48 -10.41 -5.18
C ARG A 1 4.59 -9.30 -4.64
N CYS A 2 3.50 -8.96 -5.34
CA CYS A 2 2.56 -7.92 -4.90
C CYS A 2 1.73 -8.40 -3.70
N THR A 3 1.01 -7.48 -3.06
CA THR A 3 0.09 -7.80 -1.96
C THR A 3 -1.33 -7.90 -2.51
N ALA A 4 -2.18 -8.73 -1.89
CA ALA A 4 -3.54 -8.97 -2.39
C ALA A 4 -4.36 -7.68 -2.58
N ILE A 5 -4.14 -6.66 -1.74
CA ILE A 5 -4.90 -5.42 -1.78
C ILE A 5 -4.67 -4.60 -3.07
N VAL A 6 -3.49 -4.70 -3.71
CA VAL A 6 -3.19 -3.95 -4.95
C VAL A 6 -3.75 -4.62 -6.20
N GLU A 7 -4.27 -5.85 -6.07
CA GLU A 7 -4.85 -6.63 -7.17
C GLU A 7 -6.36 -6.41 -7.29
N LEU A 8 -6.98 -5.81 -6.26
CA LEU A 8 -8.42 -5.70 -6.19
C LEU A 8 -8.92 -4.67 -7.18
N THR A 9 -9.94 -5.02 -7.97
CA THR A 9 -10.73 -4.06 -8.73
C THR A 9 -11.42 -3.07 -7.79
N ASP A 10 -11.53 -1.82 -8.22
CA ASP A 10 -12.41 -0.84 -7.56
C ASP A 10 -13.82 -0.82 -8.15
N GLU A 11 -14.10 -1.60 -9.20
CA GLU A 11 -15.37 -1.59 -9.94
C GLU A 11 -15.80 -0.16 -10.34
N PHE A 12 -14.83 0.69 -10.69
CA PHE A 12 -15.01 2.12 -10.98
C PHE A 12 -15.55 2.94 -9.79
N ASN A 13 -15.47 2.40 -8.57
CA ASN A 13 -15.80 3.10 -7.35
C ASN A 13 -14.60 3.93 -6.86
N PHE A 14 -14.68 5.25 -7.05
CA PHE A 14 -13.61 6.17 -6.63
C PHE A 14 -13.23 6.06 -5.14
N GLY A 15 -14.20 5.82 -4.25
CA GLY A 15 -13.93 5.65 -2.82
C GLY A 15 -13.08 4.41 -2.53
N THR A 16 -13.31 3.33 -3.26
CA THR A 16 -12.52 2.08 -3.16
C THR A 16 -11.11 2.27 -3.69
N ALA A 17 -10.96 2.89 -4.87
CA ALA A 17 -9.66 3.23 -5.45
C ALA A 17 -8.85 4.12 -4.50
N LEU A 18 -9.48 5.16 -3.96
CA LEU A 18 -8.85 6.10 -3.05
C LEU A 18 -8.43 5.46 -1.74
N VAL A 19 -9.28 4.65 -1.09
CA VAL A 19 -8.93 3.99 0.18
C VAL A 19 -7.81 2.97 -0.01
N ARG A 20 -7.82 2.23 -1.13
CA ARG A 20 -6.71 1.34 -1.50
C ARG A 20 -5.40 2.13 -1.58
N GLN A 21 -5.42 3.27 -2.27
CA GLN A 21 -4.27 4.16 -2.41
C GLN A 21 -3.83 4.71 -1.04
N PHE A 22 -4.77 5.20 -0.23
CA PHE A 22 -4.52 5.69 1.13
C PHE A 22 -3.78 4.67 2.01
N PHE A 23 -4.15 3.40 1.95
CA PHE A 23 -3.44 2.34 2.67
C PHE A 23 -2.04 2.07 2.11
N CYS A 24 -1.91 2.03 0.78
CA CYS A 24 -0.64 1.72 0.11
C CYS A 24 0.37 2.85 0.26
N ASP A 25 -0.01 4.10 0.01
CA ASP A 25 0.89 5.25 -0.01
C ASP A 25 1.53 5.50 1.34
N HIS A 26 0.72 5.45 2.41
CA HIS A 26 1.26 5.58 3.77
C HIS A 26 2.22 4.44 4.11
N CYS A 27 1.97 3.22 3.61
CA CYS A 27 2.89 2.11 3.81
C CYS A 27 4.19 2.29 3.00
N ASP A 28 4.07 2.70 1.75
CA ASP A 28 5.20 2.88 0.84
C ASP A 28 6.09 4.05 1.25
N ARG A 29 5.52 5.14 1.77
CA ARG A 29 6.29 6.23 2.40
C ARG A 29 7.20 5.71 3.53
N LEU A 30 6.67 4.86 4.43
CA LEU A 30 7.47 4.27 5.51
C LEU A 30 8.53 3.30 4.98
N ARG A 31 8.20 2.49 3.97
CA ARG A 31 9.17 1.58 3.33
C ARG A 31 10.29 2.34 2.62
N LEU A 32 9.96 3.39 1.87
CA LEU A 32 10.93 4.23 1.18
C LEU A 32 11.82 4.98 2.16
N ALA A 33 11.28 5.47 3.28
CA ALA A 33 12.09 6.05 4.36
C ALA A 33 13.13 5.06 4.92
N ARG A 34 12.75 3.79 5.11
CA ARG A 34 13.70 2.73 5.50
C ARG A 34 14.75 2.49 4.43
N LEU A 35 14.34 2.36 3.16
CA LEU A 35 15.27 2.12 2.04
C LEU A 35 16.23 3.30 1.83
N ALA A 36 15.78 4.54 2.06
CA ALA A 36 16.60 5.74 1.98
C ALA A 36 17.76 5.76 3.00
N ALA A 37 17.63 4.99 4.09
CA ALA A 37 18.67 4.80 5.10
C ALA A 37 19.58 3.59 4.84
N SER A 38 19.37 2.85 3.75
CA SER A 38 20.16 1.67 3.39
C SER A 38 21.65 1.97 3.24
N ASN A 39 22.50 1.01 3.62
CA ASN A 39 23.94 1.09 3.34
C ASN A 39 24.27 0.81 1.85
N HIS A 40 23.32 0.27 1.07
CA HIS A 40 23.50 0.07 -0.36
C HIS A 40 23.15 1.36 -1.11
N LYS A 41 24.18 2.15 -1.42
CA LYS A 41 24.05 3.51 -1.95
C LYS A 41 23.12 3.67 -3.16
N PRO A 42 23.16 2.80 -4.20
CA PRO A 42 22.25 2.94 -5.34
C PRO A 42 20.76 2.87 -4.95
N LEU A 43 20.42 1.96 -4.04
CA LEU A 43 19.05 1.80 -3.53
C LEU A 43 18.66 2.97 -2.62
N ALA A 44 19.55 3.40 -1.74
CA ALA A 44 19.30 4.53 -0.85
C ALA A 44 19.04 5.83 -1.63
N ASP A 45 19.81 6.09 -2.68
CA ASP A 45 19.65 7.29 -3.50
C ASP A 45 18.37 7.27 -4.33
N LEU A 46 18.01 6.10 -4.89
CA LEU A 46 16.74 5.92 -5.57
C LEU A 46 15.57 6.13 -4.61
N ALA A 47 15.61 5.52 -3.43
CA ALA A 47 14.55 5.62 -2.43
C ALA A 47 14.34 7.06 -1.95
N LYS A 48 15.41 7.86 -1.78
CA LYS A 48 15.30 9.29 -1.43
C LYS A 48 14.55 10.10 -2.48
N ARG A 49 14.76 9.79 -3.77
CA ARG A 49 14.05 10.45 -4.87
C ARG A 49 12.58 10.06 -4.88
N LEU A 50 12.30 8.75 -4.81
CA LEU A 50 10.93 8.23 -4.79
C LEU A 50 10.16 8.70 -3.55
N LEU A 51 10.82 8.86 -2.40
CA LEU A 51 10.18 9.34 -1.18
C LEU A 51 9.60 10.75 -1.33
N ALA A 52 10.23 11.61 -2.13
CA ALA A 52 9.70 12.95 -2.39
C ALA A 52 8.42 12.91 -3.23
N GLU A 53 8.34 12.00 -4.21
CA GLU A 53 7.14 11.77 -5.02
C GLU A 53 6.04 11.13 -4.16
N GLU A 54 6.39 10.15 -3.34
CA GLU A 54 5.46 9.44 -2.47
C GLU A 54 4.83 10.35 -1.42
N GLN A 55 5.57 11.36 -0.93
CA GLN A 55 5.02 12.37 -0.03
C GLN A 55 3.88 13.16 -0.70
N VAL A 56 3.98 13.42 -2.01
CA VAL A 56 2.90 14.07 -2.78
C VAL A 56 1.69 13.15 -2.89
N HIS A 57 1.90 11.85 -3.08
CA HIS A 57 0.80 10.87 -3.11
C HIS A 57 0.06 10.82 -1.77
N VAL A 58 0.80 10.72 -0.66
CA VAL A 58 0.24 10.76 0.71
C VAL A 58 -0.58 12.03 0.94
N GLU A 59 -0.06 13.20 0.56
CA GLU A 59 -0.79 14.47 0.69
C GLU A 59 -2.08 14.49 -0.16
N HIS A 60 -2.02 13.94 -1.36
CA HIS A 60 -3.16 13.84 -2.26
C HIS A 60 -4.28 12.97 -1.67
N VAL A 61 -3.95 11.74 -1.24
CA VAL A 61 -4.94 10.80 -0.70
C VAL A 61 -5.52 11.30 0.62
N ASP A 62 -4.70 11.87 1.50
CA ASP A 62 -5.15 12.47 2.75
C ASP A 62 -6.13 13.63 2.51
N GLY A 63 -5.82 14.49 1.54
CA GLY A 63 -6.70 15.59 1.14
C GLY A 63 -8.07 15.09 0.69
N TRP A 64 -8.11 14.03 -0.11
CA TRP A 64 -9.35 13.43 -0.57
C TRP A 64 -10.13 12.70 0.51
N ILE A 65 -9.47 11.94 1.39
CA ILE A 65 -10.12 11.27 2.52
C ILE A 65 -10.83 12.30 3.40
N ARG A 66 -10.15 13.40 3.75
CA ARG A 66 -10.75 14.50 4.52
C ARG A 66 -11.92 15.14 3.78
N ARG A 67 -11.77 15.41 2.48
CA ARG A 67 -12.81 16.05 1.65
C ARG A 67 -14.06 15.19 1.53
N LEU A 68 -13.91 13.90 1.26
CA LEU A 68 -15.04 12.99 1.06
C LEU A 68 -15.69 12.59 2.40
N GLY A 69 -14.90 12.37 3.46
CA GLY A 69 -15.43 12.07 4.79
C GLY A 69 -16.23 13.24 5.37
N ARG A 70 -15.78 14.48 5.15
CA ARG A 70 -16.51 15.70 5.58
C ARG A 70 -17.51 16.23 4.54
N GLY A 71 -17.64 15.54 3.41
CA GLY A 71 -18.52 15.92 2.31
C GLY A 71 -19.99 15.58 2.59
N THR A 72 -20.68 15.08 1.56
CA THR A 72 -22.08 14.67 1.67
C THR A 72 -22.20 13.37 2.47
N THR A 73 -23.42 13.04 2.91
CA THR A 73 -23.71 11.73 3.50
C THR A 73 -23.32 10.61 2.54
N GLU A 74 -23.62 10.76 1.25
CA GLU A 74 -23.26 9.79 0.21
C GLU A 74 -21.74 9.60 0.10
N SER A 75 -20.95 10.68 -0.03
CA SER A 75 -19.49 10.56 -0.15
C SER A 75 -18.87 9.92 1.09
N ARG A 76 -19.35 10.30 2.29
CA ARG A 76 -18.91 9.70 3.55
C ARG A 76 -19.24 8.20 3.59
N THR A 77 -20.46 7.81 3.20
CA THR A 77 -20.89 6.41 3.17
C THR A 77 -20.02 5.59 2.22
N HIS A 78 -19.68 6.09 1.04
CA HIS A 78 -18.82 5.37 0.10
C HIS A 78 -17.41 5.16 0.65
N VAL A 79 -16.79 6.19 1.21
CA VAL A 79 -15.44 6.06 1.80
C VAL A 79 -15.45 5.16 3.02
N GLN A 80 -16.45 5.28 3.92
CA GLN A 80 -16.56 4.41 5.09
C GLN A 80 -16.70 2.94 4.67
N ARG A 81 -17.57 2.65 3.69
CA ARG A 81 -17.73 1.29 3.18
C ARG A 81 -16.44 0.74 2.57
N ALA A 82 -15.68 1.57 1.86
CA ALA A 82 -14.39 1.18 1.31
C ALA A 82 -13.34 0.91 2.42
N LEU A 83 -13.30 1.74 3.47
CA LEU A 83 -12.46 1.50 4.65
C LEU A 83 -12.82 0.17 5.31
N ASP A 84 -14.10 -0.09 5.55
CA ASP A 84 -14.58 -1.31 6.20
C ASP A 84 -14.25 -2.56 5.36
N ALA A 85 -14.39 -2.48 4.04
CA ALA A 85 -14.13 -3.58 3.12
C ALA A 85 -12.63 -3.90 2.99
N LEU A 86 -11.78 -2.87 2.94
CA LEU A 86 -10.34 -3.02 2.66
C LEU A 86 -9.48 -3.16 3.93
N ALA A 87 -9.93 -2.66 5.08
CA ALA A 87 -9.18 -2.73 6.34
C ALA A 87 -8.76 -4.16 6.75
N PRO A 88 -9.56 -5.23 6.54
CA PRO A 88 -9.14 -6.60 6.83
C PRO A 88 -8.00 -7.11 5.93
N LEU A 89 -7.78 -6.47 4.77
CA LEU A 89 -6.79 -6.87 3.76
C LEU A 89 -5.50 -6.04 3.86
N ALA A 90 -5.62 -4.77 4.24
CA ALA A 90 -4.52 -3.82 4.32
C ALA A 90 -3.31 -4.27 5.18
N PRO A 91 -3.46 -5.00 6.30
CA PRO A 91 -2.32 -5.50 7.07
C PRO A 91 -1.42 -6.46 6.29
N GLY A 92 -1.90 -7.05 5.19
CA GLY A 92 -1.08 -7.83 4.26
C GLY A 92 0.07 -7.03 3.62
N LEU A 93 0.00 -5.69 3.65
CA LEU A 93 1.13 -4.83 3.31
C LEU A 93 2.36 -5.11 4.22
N PHE A 94 2.14 -5.52 5.46
CA PHE A 94 3.22 -5.84 6.40
C PHE A 94 3.51 -7.33 6.49
N GLU A 95 3.02 -8.11 5.53
CA GLU A 95 3.34 -9.54 5.44
C GLU A 95 4.87 -9.72 5.33
N PRO A 96 5.49 -10.55 6.19
CA PRO A 96 6.93 -10.81 6.13
C PRO A 96 7.34 -11.45 4.81
N VAL A 97 8.54 -11.13 4.32
CA VAL A 97 9.13 -11.72 3.11
C VAL A 97 10.36 -12.53 3.44
N ASP A 98 10.57 -13.63 2.70
CA ASP A 98 11.77 -14.45 2.84
C ASP A 98 13.03 -13.62 2.58
N GLY A 99 14.00 -13.75 3.49
CA GLY A 99 15.27 -13.03 3.41
C GLY A 99 15.26 -11.60 3.94
N GLU A 100 14.12 -11.08 4.43
CA GLU A 100 14.07 -9.73 5.01
C GLU A 100 15.03 -9.60 6.21
N ASP A 101 15.06 -10.58 7.11
CA ASP A 101 15.95 -10.59 8.29
C ASP A 101 17.44 -10.51 7.89
N ALA A 102 17.83 -11.19 6.81
CA ALA A 102 19.19 -11.13 6.30
C ALA A 102 19.53 -9.75 5.73
N LEU A 103 18.58 -9.09 5.06
CA LEU A 103 18.74 -7.72 4.56
C LEU A 103 18.81 -6.69 5.69
N VAL A 104 18.05 -6.91 6.77
CA VAL A 104 18.13 -6.10 7.99
C VAL A 104 19.50 -6.26 8.65
N ALA A 105 19.95 -7.50 8.86
CA ALA A 105 21.23 -7.80 9.49
C ALA A 105 22.43 -7.25 8.69
N ASP A 106 22.35 -7.27 7.37
CA ASP A 106 23.36 -6.74 6.44
C ASP A 106 23.23 -5.22 6.21
N GLY A 107 22.29 -4.54 6.87
CA GLY A 107 22.10 -3.09 6.78
C GLY A 107 21.52 -2.57 5.45
N ARG A 108 21.10 -3.48 4.57
CA ARG A 108 20.46 -3.14 3.28
C ARG A 108 19.00 -2.74 3.42
N TYR A 109 18.31 -3.21 4.46
CA TYR A 109 16.94 -2.80 4.80
C TYR A 109 16.83 -2.44 6.28
N PRO A 110 17.38 -1.28 6.69
CA PRO A 110 17.51 -0.96 8.11
C PRO A 110 16.14 -0.78 8.79
N VAL A 111 16.12 -1.03 10.10
CA VAL A 111 15.01 -0.65 10.97
C VAL A 111 15.16 0.83 11.30
N VAL A 112 14.12 1.62 11.04
CA VAL A 112 14.12 3.07 11.27
C VAL A 112 12.90 3.42 12.11
N GLY A 113 13.11 4.05 13.27
CA GLY A 113 12.03 4.52 14.13
C GLY A 113 11.29 3.42 14.88
N ALA A 114 10.00 3.67 15.14
CA ALA A 114 9.10 2.75 15.82
C ALA A 114 8.63 1.61 14.88
N ASP A 115 7.80 0.72 15.40
CA ASP A 115 7.19 -0.31 14.57
C ASP A 115 6.37 0.29 13.41
N PRO A 116 6.66 -0.09 12.15
CA PRO A 116 6.08 0.56 10.99
C PRO A 116 4.57 0.31 10.81
N PHE A 117 4.04 -0.82 11.28
CA PHE A 117 2.59 -1.07 11.23
C PHE A 117 1.87 -0.21 12.28
N GLU A 118 2.42 -0.07 13.48
CA GLU A 118 1.80 0.78 14.50
C GLU A 118 1.83 2.26 14.11
N THR A 119 2.95 2.73 13.55
CA THR A 119 3.06 4.09 12.98
C THR A 119 2.02 4.30 11.88
N TRP A 120 1.98 3.41 10.88
CA TRP A 120 1.03 3.45 9.78
C TRP A 120 -0.43 3.45 10.28
N ALA A 121 -0.79 2.51 11.15
CA ALA A 121 -2.15 2.40 11.66
C ALA A 121 -2.56 3.64 12.47
N ALA A 122 -1.64 4.24 13.24
CA ALA A 122 -1.90 5.46 13.98
C ALA A 122 -2.12 6.67 13.06
N GLU A 123 -1.27 6.84 12.04
CA GLU A 123 -1.39 7.93 11.06
C GLU A 123 -2.72 7.85 10.29
N LEU A 124 -3.07 6.67 9.77
CA LEU A 124 -4.32 6.47 9.05
C LEU A 124 -5.55 6.72 9.95
N ARG A 125 -5.51 6.26 11.20
CA ARG A 125 -6.60 6.50 12.17
C ARG A 125 -6.77 7.98 12.46
N ALA A 126 -5.69 8.74 12.58
CA ALA A 126 -5.74 10.18 12.80
C ALA A 126 -6.44 10.89 11.63
N VAL A 127 -6.04 10.59 10.38
CA VAL A 127 -6.67 11.17 9.18
C VAL A 127 -8.14 10.78 9.05
N ALA A 128 -8.47 9.51 9.30
CA ALA A 128 -9.86 9.03 9.26
C ALA A 128 -10.72 9.71 10.33
N GLN A 129 -10.22 9.82 11.57
CA GLN A 129 -10.93 10.47 12.66
C GLN A 129 -11.16 11.96 12.37
N GLU A 130 -10.15 12.67 11.86
CA GLU A 130 -10.30 14.05 11.40
C GLU A 130 -11.42 14.15 10.35
N ALA A 131 -11.53 13.19 9.45
CA ALA A 131 -12.55 13.16 8.40
C ALA A 131 -13.96 12.76 8.89
N GLY A 132 -14.13 12.42 10.18
CA GLY A 132 -15.40 11.92 10.73
C GLY A 132 -15.70 10.47 10.31
N LEU A 133 -14.67 9.70 10.00
CA LEU A 133 -14.72 8.30 9.63
C LEU A 133 -14.17 7.45 10.78
N THR A 134 -14.53 6.17 10.80
CA THR A 134 -13.98 5.18 11.72
C THR A 134 -13.05 4.24 10.99
N LEU A 135 -11.90 3.94 11.58
CA LEU A 135 -10.94 3.00 11.02
C LEU A 135 -10.34 2.12 12.12
N THR A 136 -10.55 0.81 12.00
CA THR A 136 -9.95 -0.18 12.87
C THR A 136 -9.03 -1.07 12.04
N LEU A 137 -7.75 -1.09 12.42
CA LEU A 137 -6.72 -1.90 11.78
C LEU A 137 -6.12 -2.83 12.83
N ALA A 138 -6.03 -4.12 12.50
CA ALA A 138 -5.43 -5.15 13.32
C ALA A 138 -4.47 -5.98 12.47
N ARG A 139 -3.35 -6.41 13.05
CA ARG A 139 -2.40 -7.25 12.33
C ARG A 139 -3.03 -8.56 11.90
N TRP A 140 -2.54 -9.08 10.79
CA TRP A 140 -2.78 -10.47 10.47
C TRP A 140 -2.11 -11.39 11.47
N ALA A 141 -2.70 -12.56 11.68
CA ALA A 141 -2.07 -13.63 12.42
C ALA A 141 -0.75 -14.04 11.73
N PRO A 142 0.32 -14.41 12.47
CA PRO A 142 1.63 -14.72 11.89
C PRO A 142 1.64 -15.88 10.87
N ASP A 143 0.66 -16.78 10.96
CA ASP A 143 0.46 -17.92 10.08
C ASP A 143 -0.36 -17.60 8.83
N ARG A 144 -1.03 -16.44 8.77
CA ARG A 144 -1.73 -15.98 7.57
C ARG A 144 -0.73 -15.79 6.44
N ARG A 145 -1.17 -16.13 5.22
CA ARG A 145 -0.41 -15.98 3.98
C ARG A 145 -1.24 -15.17 2.99
N GLY A 146 -0.58 -14.35 2.20
CA GLY A 146 -1.16 -13.51 1.16
C GLY A 146 -0.24 -13.37 -0.05
N GLY A 147 -0.43 -12.28 -0.79
CA GLY A 147 0.23 -12.07 -2.08
C GLY A 147 1.76 -12.09 -1.99
N ARG A 148 2.38 -11.64 -0.88
CA ARG A 148 3.85 -11.66 -0.78
C ARG A 148 4.40 -13.08 -0.70
N ARG A 149 3.54 -14.06 -0.38
CA ARG A 149 3.80 -15.50 -0.38
C ARG A 149 3.24 -16.22 -1.61
N GLY A 150 2.72 -15.49 -2.60
CA GLY A 150 2.16 -16.02 -3.83
C GLY A 150 0.71 -16.48 -3.74
N VAL A 151 0.02 -16.18 -2.64
CA VAL A 151 -1.41 -16.44 -2.51
C VAL A 151 -2.14 -15.19 -3.00
N HIS A 152 -2.52 -15.21 -4.27
CA HIS A 152 -3.15 -14.10 -4.98
C HIS A 152 -4.65 -14.33 -5.14
N SER A 153 -5.37 -13.24 -5.40
CA SER A 153 -6.79 -13.34 -5.75
C SER A 153 -6.97 -13.85 -7.18
N ASP A 154 -8.15 -14.36 -7.50
CA ASP A 154 -8.51 -14.73 -8.88
C ASP A 154 -8.52 -13.53 -9.83
N GLN A 155 -8.41 -12.30 -9.31
CA GLN A 155 -8.36 -11.06 -10.09
C GLN A 155 -6.97 -10.78 -10.68
N LEU A 156 -5.89 -11.32 -10.11
CA LEU A 156 -4.54 -11.07 -10.62
C LEU A 156 -4.31 -11.67 -12.01
N GLY A 157 -4.89 -12.83 -12.31
CA GLY A 157 -4.72 -13.50 -13.60
C GLY A 157 -5.12 -12.61 -14.79
N PRO A 158 -6.39 -12.14 -14.84
CA PRO A 158 -6.84 -11.20 -15.87
C PRO A 158 -6.01 -9.92 -15.97
N LEU A 159 -5.57 -9.34 -14.83
CA LEU A 159 -4.71 -8.14 -14.83
C LEU A 159 -3.36 -8.40 -15.51
N LEU A 160 -2.74 -9.57 -15.26
CA LEU A 160 -1.49 -9.94 -15.89
C LEU A 160 -1.67 -10.27 -17.38
N ASP A 161 -2.83 -10.78 -17.77
CA ASP A 161 -3.15 -11.05 -19.17
C ASP A 161 -3.26 -9.75 -19.97
N GLU A 162 -3.95 -8.74 -19.44
CA GLU A 162 -4.04 -7.40 -20.04
C GLU A 162 -2.68 -6.69 -20.04
N MET A 163 -2.00 -6.62 -18.88
CA MET A 163 -0.72 -5.92 -18.74
C MET A 163 0.37 -6.50 -19.67
N CYS A 164 0.34 -7.81 -19.92
CA CYS A 164 1.33 -8.49 -20.75
C CYS A 164 0.86 -8.74 -22.18
N GLU A 165 -0.32 -8.27 -22.59
CA GLU A 165 -0.92 -8.58 -23.89
C GLU A 165 0.04 -8.25 -25.05
N VAL A 166 0.47 -6.99 -25.15
CA VAL A 166 1.35 -6.51 -26.24
C VAL A 166 2.71 -7.22 -26.20
N PHE A 167 3.27 -7.42 -25.01
CA PHE A 167 4.55 -8.12 -24.85
C PHE A 167 4.48 -9.58 -25.30
N ARG A 168 3.36 -10.26 -25.07
CA ARG A 168 3.14 -11.65 -25.51
C ARG A 168 2.85 -11.74 -27.00
N GLN A 169 2.21 -10.71 -27.57
CA GLN A 169 1.94 -10.66 -29.02
C GLN A 169 3.23 -10.51 -29.82
N GLU A 170 4.19 -9.69 -29.36
CA GLU A 170 5.45 -9.43 -30.08
C GLU A 170 6.70 -9.57 -29.18
N PRO A 171 7.12 -10.81 -28.84
CA PRO A 171 8.19 -11.05 -27.86
C PRO A 171 9.58 -10.57 -28.28
N THR A 172 9.81 -10.34 -29.57
CA THR A 172 11.10 -9.91 -30.12
C THR A 172 11.17 -8.42 -30.41
N ALA A 173 10.09 -7.67 -30.18
CA ALA A 173 10.07 -6.23 -30.39
C ALA A 173 10.95 -5.51 -29.36
N ALA A 174 11.54 -4.38 -29.78
CA ALA A 174 12.25 -3.47 -28.90
C ALA A 174 11.33 -2.29 -28.56
N TRP A 175 11.23 -1.97 -27.26
CA TRP A 175 10.41 -0.90 -26.68
C TRP A 175 11.25 -0.04 -25.75
#